data_AF-A0A095U269-F1
#
_entry.id   AF-A0A095U269-F1
#
_cell.length_a   1.000
_cell.length_b   1.000
_cell.length_c   1.000
_cell.angle_alpha   90.00
_cell.angle_beta   90.00
_cell.angle_gamma   90.00
#
_symmetry.space_group_name_H-M   'P 1'
#
loop_
_entity.id
_entity.type
_entity.pdbx_description
1 polymer ?
#
loop_
_entity_poly.entity_id
_entity_poly.type
_entity_poly.pdbx_seq_one_letter_code
_entity_poly.pdbx_strand_id
1 'polypeptide(L)'
;MKIMKTKFLSGIILLFSLGTCFAQEEQDEFSSVFSNKQNSLLTLSKFSTLENNNAVNTTTQNAVFIQQIGDNNQARTTINSSNSNVNLNQNGSDNFIFLDKTANQINQFVLQQGSNNNVIDFNLSTNSSINSNFTQTGNNLNIVNIGANSISKDLTINQTGNAGSVIILNK
;
A
#
# COMPACT_ATOMS: atom_id res chain seq x y z
N MET A 1 -60.99 41.97 3.41
CA MET A 1 -59.69 42.69 3.49
C MET A 1 -58.65 42.05 4.43
N LYS A 2 -59.03 41.35 5.52
CA LYS A 2 -58.06 40.66 6.42
C LYS A 2 -57.28 39.52 5.75
N ILE A 3 -57.95 38.65 4.97
CA ILE A 3 -57.34 37.47 4.32
C ILE A 3 -56.27 37.87 3.28
N MET A 4 -56.48 38.96 2.55
CA MET A 4 -55.53 39.45 1.55
C MET A 4 -54.23 39.98 2.19
N LYS A 5 -54.35 40.62 3.37
CA LYS A 5 -53.20 41.07 4.17
C LYS A 5 -52.40 39.89 4.74
N THR A 6 -53.06 38.81 5.15
CA THR A 6 -52.39 37.59 5.64
C THR A 6 -51.62 36.87 4.53
N LYS A 7 -52.17 36.77 3.32
CA LYS A 7 -51.47 36.17 2.17
C LYS A 7 -50.30 37.02 1.70
N PHE A 8 -50.44 38.35 1.74
CA PHE A 8 -49.34 39.28 1.42
C PHE A 8 -48.20 39.20 2.45
N LEU A 9 -48.54 39.14 3.75
CA LEU A 9 -47.57 38.98 4.82
C LEU A 9 -46.84 37.62 4.74
N SER A 10 -47.57 36.54 4.40
CA SER A 10 -46.98 35.23 4.18
C SER A 10 -46.02 35.19 2.98
N GLY A 11 -46.29 35.98 1.93
CA GLY A 11 -45.40 36.10 0.77
C GLY A 11 -44.08 36.81 1.09
N ILE A 12 -44.12 37.83 1.95
CA ILE A 12 -42.92 38.56 2.40
C ILE A 12 -42.01 37.67 3.26
N ILE A 13 -42.59 36.84 4.12
CA ILE A 13 -41.83 35.89 4.97
C ILE A 13 -41.13 34.83 4.11
N LEU A 14 -41.77 34.36 3.03
CA LEU A 14 -41.19 33.38 2.10
C LEU A 14 -40.00 33.96 1.29
N LEU A 15 -40.01 35.28 1.03
CA LEU A 15 -38.91 35.96 0.33
C LEU A 15 -37.67 36.17 1.21
N PHE A 16 -37.83 36.23 2.54
CA PHE A 16 -36.71 36.39 3.48
C PHE A 16 -35.98 35.08 3.79
N SER A 17 -36.56 33.91 3.50
CA SER A 17 -35.95 32.59 3.76
C SER A 17 -35.01 32.09 2.66
N LEU A 18 -34.85 32.82 1.54
CA LEU A 18 -34.06 32.40 0.38
C LEU A 18 -32.57 32.82 0.45
N GLY A 19 -32.14 33.51 1.51
CA GLY A 19 -30.86 34.23 1.55
C GLY A 19 -29.72 33.63 2.38
N THR A 20 -29.85 32.46 2.99
CA THR A 20 -28.79 31.91 3.86
C THR A 20 -28.24 30.59 3.35
N CYS A 21 -27.48 30.64 2.25
CA CYS A 21 -26.53 29.59 1.91
C CYS A 21 -25.16 30.01 2.47
N PHE A 22 -24.75 29.44 3.60
CA PHE A 22 -23.36 29.48 4.04
C PHE A 22 -22.65 28.29 3.41
N ALA A 23 -21.79 28.54 2.43
CA ALA A 23 -20.79 27.56 1.99
C ALA A 23 -19.61 27.62 2.97
N GLN A 24 -19.31 26.52 3.65
CA GLN A 24 -18.06 26.36 4.39
C GLN A 24 -17.05 25.67 3.48
N GLU A 25 -15.87 26.26 3.37
CA GLU A 25 -14.71 25.63 2.73
C GLU A 25 -14.04 24.74 3.77
N GLU A 26 -13.96 23.44 3.50
CA GLU A 26 -13.18 22.50 4.31
C GLU A 26 -11.71 22.87 4.14
N GLN A 27 -11.11 23.38 5.22
CA GLN A 27 -9.68 23.66 5.21
C GLN A 27 -8.95 22.33 5.34
N ASP A 28 -8.59 21.75 4.19
CA ASP A 28 -7.65 20.64 4.14
C ASP A 28 -6.42 21.03 4.98
N GLU A 29 -6.16 20.29 6.05
CA GLU A 29 -5.02 20.50 6.93
C GLU A 29 -3.74 20.03 6.21
N PHE A 30 -3.41 20.72 5.11
CA PHE A 30 -2.21 20.45 4.34
C PHE A 30 -1.02 20.82 5.21
N SER A 31 -0.26 19.80 5.61
CA SER A 31 0.92 19.92 6.46
C SER A 31 1.75 21.15 6.10
N SER A 32 1.99 22.02 7.08
CA SER A 32 2.79 23.26 6.94
C SER A 32 4.22 23.00 6.44
N VAL A 33 4.65 21.74 6.42
CA VAL A 33 5.91 21.29 5.83
C VAL A 33 5.91 21.43 4.30
N PHE A 34 4.75 21.30 3.66
CA PHE A 34 4.60 21.35 2.20
C PHE A 34 3.96 22.65 1.69
N SER A 35 3.54 23.55 2.58
CA SER A 35 2.89 24.81 2.21
C SER A 35 3.83 25.81 1.52
N ASN A 36 5.14 25.65 1.66
CA ASN A 36 6.14 26.51 1.04
C ASN A 36 7.00 25.71 0.06
N LYS A 37 7.10 26.17 -1.19
CA LYS A 37 7.92 25.57 -2.26
C LYS A 37 9.39 25.37 -1.85
N GLN A 38 9.93 26.26 -1.02
CA GLN A 38 11.28 26.14 -0.47
C GLN A 38 11.36 24.99 0.54
N ASN A 39 10.37 24.85 1.42
CA ASN A 39 10.32 23.80 2.45
C ASN A 39 10.04 22.43 1.83
N SER A 40 9.21 22.35 0.80
CA SER A 40 8.98 21.12 0.05
C SER A 40 10.23 20.70 -0.73
N LEU A 41 10.93 21.64 -1.37
CA LEU A 41 12.21 21.38 -2.05
C LEU A 41 13.31 20.97 -1.06
N LEU A 42 13.41 21.63 0.10
CA LEU A 42 14.32 21.25 1.18
C LEU A 42 14.01 19.85 1.72
N THR A 43 12.73 19.52 1.90
CA THR A 43 12.30 18.19 2.36
C THR A 43 12.64 17.13 1.31
N LEU A 44 12.35 17.38 0.03
CA LEU A 44 12.74 16.49 -1.08
C LEU A 44 14.26 16.33 -1.20
N SER A 45 15.01 17.43 -1.03
CA SER A 45 16.47 17.39 -1.09
C SER A 45 17.05 16.51 0.03
N LYS A 46 16.47 16.55 1.23
CA LYS A 46 16.86 15.67 2.34
C LYS A 46 16.66 14.19 2.02
N PHE A 47 15.55 13.82 1.37
CA PHE A 47 15.34 12.45 0.87
C PHE A 47 16.41 12.06 -0.16
N SER A 48 16.71 12.92 -1.13
CA SER A 48 17.75 12.64 -2.13
C SER A 48 19.18 12.53 -1.55
N THR A 49 19.46 13.24 -0.46
CA THR A 49 20.77 13.19 0.20
C THR A 49 20.99 11.96 1.08
N LEU A 50 19.90 11.29 1.51
CA LEU A 50 19.99 10.00 2.20
C LEU A 50 20.48 8.89 1.28
N GLU A 51 20.26 8.99 -0.03
CA GLU A 51 20.77 8.01 -1.00
C GLU A 51 22.28 8.15 -1.29
N ASN A 52 22.91 9.29 -0.98
CA ASN A 52 24.29 9.56 -1.40
C ASN A 52 25.34 9.67 -0.28
N ASN A 53 24.97 9.76 1.01
CA ASN A 53 25.95 10.04 2.06
C ASN A 53 26.22 8.92 3.06
N ASN A 54 25.73 7.70 2.81
CA ASN A 54 26.14 6.53 3.58
C ASN A 54 25.92 5.25 2.76
N ALA A 55 26.79 5.01 1.77
CA ALA A 55 27.14 3.64 1.41
C ALA A 55 27.93 3.02 2.58
N VAL A 56 27.29 2.94 3.76
CA VAL A 56 27.68 1.96 4.75
C VAL A 56 27.38 0.66 4.05
N ASN A 57 28.43 -0.10 3.74
CA ASN A 57 28.33 -1.53 3.48
C ASN A 57 27.82 -2.17 4.78
N THR A 58 26.59 -1.88 5.18
CA THR A 58 25.85 -2.71 6.10
C THR A 58 25.66 -3.98 5.32
N THR A 59 26.48 -4.99 5.61
CA THR A 59 26.09 -6.37 5.42
C THR A 59 24.84 -6.58 6.25
N THR A 60 23.69 -6.08 5.80
CA THR A 60 22.39 -6.31 6.42
C THR A 60 22.14 -7.80 6.27
N GLN A 61 22.47 -8.57 7.30
CA GLN A 61 22.20 -10.01 7.31
C GLN A 61 20.71 -10.27 7.14
N ASN A 62 19.86 -9.32 7.56
CA ASN A 62 18.41 -9.37 7.41
C ASN A 62 17.89 -8.00 6.95
N ALA A 63 17.27 -7.93 5.78
CA ALA A 63 16.65 -6.72 5.25
C ALA A 63 15.32 -7.00 4.55
N VAL A 64 14.39 -6.05 4.70
CA VAL A 64 13.12 -6.01 3.98
C VAL A 64 13.03 -4.64 3.30
N PHE A 65 13.03 -4.63 1.98
CA PHE A 65 12.87 -3.45 1.15
C PHE A 65 11.45 -3.40 0.59
N ILE A 66 10.78 -2.27 0.77
CA ILE A 66 9.39 -2.09 0.35
C ILE A 66 9.31 -0.82 -0.49
N GLN A 67 8.89 -0.97 -1.74
CA GLN A 67 8.60 0.13 -2.65
C GLN A 67 7.11 0.09 -3.00
N GLN A 68 6.44 1.22 -2.79
CA GLN A 68 5.02 1.39 -3.09
C GLN A 68 4.87 2.63 -3.97
N ILE A 69 4.31 2.45 -5.17
CA ILE A 69 4.10 3.51 -6.15
C ILE A 69 2.62 3.49 -6.55
N GLY A 70 1.93 4.61 -6.36
CA GLY A 70 0.48 4.76 -6.54
C GLY A 70 -0.28 4.71 -5.22
N ASP A 71 -1.60 4.58 -5.28
CA ASP A 71 -2.49 4.87 -4.15
C ASP A 71 -2.90 3.62 -3.35
N ASN A 72 -2.95 3.73 -2.03
CA ASN A 72 -3.49 2.71 -1.12
C ASN A 72 -2.83 1.31 -1.26
N ASN A 73 -1.57 1.24 -1.68
CA ASN A 73 -0.80 -0.01 -1.59
C ASN A 73 -0.43 -0.27 -0.12
N GLN A 74 -0.48 -1.53 0.29
CA GLN A 74 -0.21 -1.95 1.66
C GLN A 74 0.72 -3.16 1.70
N ALA A 75 1.69 -3.14 2.61
CA ALA A 75 2.58 -4.25 2.89
C ALA A 75 2.68 -4.47 4.41
N ARG A 76 2.44 -5.71 4.86
CA ARG A 76 2.61 -6.14 6.25
C ARG A 76 3.56 -7.33 6.27
N THR A 77 4.69 -7.17 6.95
CA THR A 77 5.76 -8.18 6.94
C THR A 77 6.27 -8.48 8.34
N THR A 78 6.27 -9.76 8.71
CA THR A 78 6.97 -10.32 9.86
C THR A 78 7.96 -11.36 9.35
N ILE A 79 9.25 -11.10 9.49
CA ILE A 79 10.32 -11.98 8.99
C ILE A 79 11.22 -12.36 10.16
N ASN A 80 11.27 -13.65 10.47
CA ASN A 80 12.16 -14.23 11.47
C ASN A 80 13.18 -15.15 10.81
N SER A 81 14.42 -14.69 10.70
CA SER A 81 15.49 -15.43 10.01
C SER A 81 16.88 -15.06 10.51
N SER A 82 17.82 -15.99 10.32
CA SER A 82 19.25 -15.72 10.49
C SER A 82 19.85 -14.99 9.29
N ASN A 83 19.25 -15.14 8.10
CA ASN A 83 19.62 -14.38 6.91
C ASN A 83 18.39 -14.12 6.03
N SER A 84 18.05 -12.85 5.79
CA SER A 84 16.92 -12.47 4.97
C SER A 84 17.22 -11.34 3.99
N ASN A 85 16.71 -11.51 2.78
CA ASN A 85 16.65 -10.49 1.74
C ASN A 85 15.26 -10.54 1.11
N VAL A 86 14.40 -9.61 1.52
CA VAL A 86 13.01 -9.54 1.06
C VAL A 86 12.81 -8.23 0.30
N ASN A 87 12.29 -8.30 -0.92
CA ASN A 87 12.06 -7.16 -1.80
C ASN A 87 10.62 -7.16 -2.29
N LEU A 88 9.86 -6.15 -1.87
CA LEU A 88 8.45 -5.99 -2.18
C LEU A 88 8.27 -4.74 -3.03
N ASN A 89 7.77 -4.89 -4.25
CA ASN A 89 7.54 -3.80 -5.17
C ASN A 89 6.07 -3.80 -5.63
N GLN A 90 5.36 -2.74 -5.28
CA GLN A 90 3.96 -2.52 -5.65
C GLN A 90 3.88 -1.28 -6.53
N ASN A 91 3.37 -1.45 -7.75
CA ASN A 91 3.13 -0.38 -8.72
C ASN A 91 1.68 -0.43 -9.21
N GLY A 92 0.87 0.54 -8.77
CA GLY A 92 -0.55 0.67 -9.09
C GLY A 92 -1.35 1.06 -7.85
N SER A 93 -2.61 0.62 -7.75
CA SER A 93 -3.47 0.98 -6.62
C SER A 93 -4.03 -0.21 -5.86
N ASP A 94 -4.28 -0.04 -4.57
CA ASP A 94 -5.01 -1.02 -3.75
C ASP A 94 -4.37 -2.42 -3.71
N ASN A 95 -3.05 -2.52 -3.95
CA ASN A 95 -2.36 -3.81 -3.85
C ASN A 95 -2.02 -4.13 -2.40
N PHE A 96 -2.06 -5.41 -2.05
CA PHE A 96 -1.77 -5.88 -0.70
C PHE A 96 -0.76 -7.02 -0.69
N ILE A 97 0.24 -6.91 0.19
CA ILE A 97 1.20 -7.97 0.48
C ILE A 97 1.17 -8.26 1.99
N PHE A 98 0.96 -9.52 2.36
CA PHE A 98 1.12 -10.03 3.71
C PHE A 98 2.16 -11.14 3.72
N LEU A 99 3.25 -10.92 4.46
CA LEU A 99 4.29 -11.93 4.72
C LEU A 99 4.42 -12.21 6.22
N ASP A 100 4.33 -13.46 6.62
CA ASP A 100 4.65 -13.90 7.98
C ASP A 100 5.49 -15.18 7.94
N LYS A 101 6.82 -15.01 7.97
CA LYS A 101 7.77 -16.06 7.59
C LYS A 101 8.80 -16.30 8.67
N THR A 102 9.01 -17.57 8.99
CA THR A 102 10.05 -18.02 9.92
C THR A 102 10.89 -19.13 9.27
N ALA A 103 12.18 -18.88 8.99
CA ALA A 103 13.10 -19.86 8.41
C ALA A 103 14.57 -19.46 8.61
N ASN A 104 15.51 -20.40 8.48
CA ASN A 104 16.95 -20.10 8.61
C ASN A 104 17.46 -19.08 7.58
N GLN A 105 16.97 -19.17 6.35
CA GLN A 105 17.28 -18.25 5.25
C GLN A 105 16.01 -17.91 4.47
N ILE A 106 15.82 -16.63 4.15
CA ILE A 106 14.66 -16.15 3.39
C ILE A 106 15.12 -15.19 2.30
N ASN A 107 15.03 -15.59 1.04
CA ASN A 107 15.21 -14.71 -0.11
C ASN A 107 13.87 -14.59 -0.85
N GLN A 108 13.19 -13.45 -0.75
CA GLN A 108 11.85 -13.34 -1.31
C GLN A 108 11.70 -12.09 -2.15
N PHE A 109 11.13 -12.24 -3.34
CA PHE A 109 10.78 -11.12 -4.21
C PHE A 109 9.28 -11.16 -4.51
N VAL A 110 8.61 -10.02 -4.37
CA VAL A 110 7.21 -9.85 -4.75
C VAL A 110 7.09 -8.61 -5.62
N LEU A 111 6.54 -8.76 -6.82
CA LEU A 111 6.24 -7.67 -7.74
C LEU A 111 4.75 -7.68 -8.09
N GLN A 112 4.06 -6.57 -7.82
CA GLN A 112 2.67 -6.36 -8.21
C GLN A 112 2.60 -5.16 -9.14
N GLN A 113 2.06 -5.38 -10.35
CA GLN A 113 1.84 -4.35 -11.36
C GLN A 113 0.35 -4.33 -11.72
N GLY A 114 -0.33 -3.22 -11.44
CA GLY A 114 -1.78 -3.03 -11.65
C GLY A 114 -2.53 -2.82 -10.34
N SER A 115 -3.83 -3.10 -10.32
CA SER A 115 -4.69 -2.75 -9.19
C SER A 115 -5.36 -3.93 -8.50
N ASN A 116 -5.56 -3.82 -7.18
CA ASN A 116 -6.25 -4.81 -6.35
C ASN A 116 -5.63 -6.23 -6.43
N ASN A 117 -4.30 -6.31 -6.53
CA ASN A 117 -3.58 -7.58 -6.47
C ASN A 117 -3.21 -7.92 -5.02
N ASN A 118 -3.28 -9.20 -4.68
CA ASN A 118 -3.08 -9.69 -3.32
C ASN A 118 -2.03 -10.82 -3.30
N VAL A 119 -1.09 -10.74 -2.36
CA VAL A 119 -0.16 -11.81 -2.01
C VAL A 119 -0.24 -12.07 -0.52
N ILE A 120 -0.56 -13.30 -0.13
CA ILE A 120 -0.56 -13.76 1.25
C ILE A 120 0.39 -14.94 1.34
N ASP A 121 1.50 -14.80 2.05
CA ASP A 121 2.49 -15.87 2.21
C ASP A 121 2.90 -16.00 3.67
N PHE A 122 2.62 -17.16 4.28
CA PHE A 122 2.98 -17.39 5.67
C PHE A 122 3.41 -18.83 5.95
N ASN A 123 4.23 -19.00 6.98
CA ASN A 123 4.58 -20.30 7.53
C ASN A 123 4.84 -20.22 9.04
N LEU A 124 4.60 -21.32 9.75
CA LEU A 124 4.84 -21.38 11.20
C LEU A 124 6.34 -21.34 11.53
N SER A 125 7.10 -22.30 11.02
CA SER A 125 8.56 -22.38 11.10
C SER A 125 9.04 -23.47 10.15
N THR A 126 10.23 -23.31 9.58
CA THR A 126 10.87 -24.37 8.78
C THR A 126 12.38 -24.32 8.92
N ASN A 127 13.02 -25.50 8.88
CA ASN A 127 14.47 -25.61 8.79
C ASN A 127 14.98 -25.45 7.35
N SER A 128 14.07 -25.48 6.36
CA SER A 128 14.41 -25.28 4.95
C SER A 128 14.62 -23.80 4.64
N SER A 129 15.58 -23.50 3.76
CA SER A 129 15.66 -22.16 3.16
C SER A 129 14.42 -21.89 2.32
N ILE A 130 13.96 -20.63 2.35
CA ILE A 130 12.89 -20.14 1.49
C ILE A 130 13.54 -19.23 0.45
N ASN A 131 13.32 -19.54 -0.82
CA ASN A 131 13.65 -18.67 -1.92
C ASN A 131 12.50 -18.66 -2.93
N SER A 132 11.73 -17.57 -2.91
CA SER A 132 10.47 -17.46 -3.65
C SER A 132 10.33 -16.14 -4.41
N ASN A 133 9.72 -16.21 -5.58
CA ASN A 133 9.45 -15.08 -6.44
C ASN A 133 7.97 -15.09 -6.87
N PHE A 134 7.23 -14.04 -6.54
CA PHE A 134 5.83 -13.87 -6.95
C PHE A 134 5.69 -12.60 -7.78
N THR A 135 5.26 -12.75 -9.03
CA THR A 135 4.98 -11.63 -9.93
C THR A 135 3.52 -11.66 -10.37
N GLN A 136 2.80 -10.56 -10.16
CA GLN A 136 1.43 -10.32 -10.62
C GLN A 136 1.42 -9.14 -11.59
N THR A 137 0.83 -9.32 -12.78
CA THR A 137 0.64 -8.26 -13.79
C THR A 137 -0.81 -8.24 -14.27
N GLY A 138 -1.53 -7.18 -13.94
CA GLY A 138 -2.95 -7.01 -14.23
C GLY A 138 -3.74 -6.66 -12.98
N ASN A 139 -5.02 -7.05 -12.92
CA ASN A 139 -5.91 -6.59 -11.85
C ASN A 139 -6.65 -7.74 -11.16
N ASN A 140 -6.97 -7.58 -9.88
CA ASN A 140 -7.76 -8.54 -9.08
C ASN A 140 -7.12 -9.94 -9.00
N LEU A 141 -5.80 -10.02 -9.01
CA LEU A 141 -5.05 -11.27 -8.90
C LEU A 141 -4.78 -11.62 -7.43
N ASN A 142 -4.77 -12.90 -7.10
CA ASN A 142 -4.52 -13.37 -5.74
C ASN A 142 -3.53 -14.55 -5.73
N ILE A 143 -2.49 -14.46 -4.91
CA ILE A 143 -1.58 -15.56 -4.61
C ILE A 143 -1.64 -15.83 -3.12
N VAL A 144 -1.91 -17.08 -2.74
CA VAL A 144 -1.87 -17.54 -1.35
C VAL A 144 -0.88 -18.69 -1.24
N ASN A 145 0.22 -18.50 -0.52
CA ASN A 145 1.20 -19.54 -0.23
C ASN A 145 1.18 -19.88 1.26
N ILE A 146 0.95 -21.15 1.58
CA ILE A 146 0.83 -21.62 2.96
C ILE A 146 1.90 -22.66 3.23
N GLY A 147 2.73 -22.41 4.24
CA GLY A 147 3.79 -23.29 4.69
C GLY A 147 5.11 -23.14 3.91
N ALA A 148 6.05 -24.05 4.16
CA ALA A 148 7.35 -24.05 3.50
C ALA A 148 8.03 -25.43 3.57
N ASN A 149 8.44 -25.96 2.40
CA ASN A 149 9.12 -27.25 2.27
C ASN A 149 10.23 -27.19 1.20
N SER A 150 10.65 -28.35 0.66
CA SER A 150 11.69 -28.42 -0.37
C SER A 150 11.37 -27.65 -1.65
N ILE A 151 10.09 -27.50 -2.01
CA ILE A 151 9.63 -26.73 -3.17
C ILE A 151 9.88 -25.24 -2.96
N SER A 152 9.78 -24.76 -1.72
CA SER A 152 9.92 -23.35 -1.36
C SER A 152 11.32 -22.79 -1.55
N LYS A 153 12.31 -23.62 -1.91
CA LYS A 153 13.68 -23.20 -2.20
C LYS A 153 13.84 -22.50 -3.55
N ASP A 154 12.94 -22.73 -4.49
CA ASP A 154 13.03 -22.17 -5.85
C ASP A 154 11.64 -21.84 -6.42
N LEU A 155 10.67 -21.53 -5.56
CA LEU A 155 9.28 -21.35 -5.96
C LEU A 155 9.09 -20.04 -6.72
N THR A 156 8.74 -20.12 -8.00
CA THR A 156 8.41 -18.94 -8.82
C THR A 156 6.97 -19.03 -9.32
N ILE A 157 6.18 -17.98 -9.10
CA ILE A 157 4.82 -17.82 -9.63
C ILE A 157 4.75 -16.53 -10.44
N ASN A 158 4.36 -16.66 -11.71
CA ASN A 158 4.04 -15.54 -12.58
C ASN A 158 2.57 -15.61 -12.95
N GLN A 159 1.81 -14.60 -12.52
CA GLN A 159 0.37 -14.52 -12.76
C GLN A 159 0.08 -13.26 -13.60
N THR A 160 -0.62 -13.43 -14.72
CA THR A 160 -0.98 -12.32 -15.61
C THR A 160 -2.45 -12.43 -16.01
N GLY A 161 -3.16 -11.30 -16.02
CA GLY A 161 -4.55 -11.24 -16.46
C GLY A 161 -5.44 -10.37 -15.58
N ASN A 162 -6.75 -10.53 -15.73
CA ASN A 162 -7.74 -9.83 -14.93
C ASN A 162 -8.60 -10.87 -14.21
N ALA A 163 -8.54 -10.85 -12.88
CA ALA A 163 -9.09 -11.86 -11.99
C ALA A 163 -8.41 -13.24 -12.07
N GLY A 164 -8.14 -13.83 -10.91
CA GLY A 164 -7.60 -15.20 -10.81
C GLY A 164 -6.88 -15.44 -9.50
N SER A 165 -6.90 -16.69 -9.03
CA SER A 165 -6.29 -17.08 -7.77
C SER A 165 -5.34 -18.27 -7.93
N VAL A 166 -4.16 -18.19 -7.33
CA VAL A 166 -3.23 -19.30 -7.18
C VAL A 166 -3.09 -19.61 -5.69
N ILE A 167 -3.32 -20.87 -5.30
CA ILE A 167 -3.16 -21.32 -3.92
C ILE A 167 -2.11 -22.43 -3.89
N ILE A 168 -1.06 -22.24 -3.09
CA ILE A 168 0.03 -23.19 -2.90
C ILE A 168 0.01 -23.68 -1.45
N LEU A 169 0.05 -25.00 -1.29
CA LEU A 169 0.12 -25.67 0.02
C LEU A 169 1.44 -26.42 0.14
N ASN A 170 2.42 -25.79 0.77
CA ASN A 170 3.74 -26.36 1.05
C ASN A 170 3.75 -26.96 2.45
N LYS A 171 3.35 -28.23 2.57
CA LYS A 171 3.38 -29.00 3.81
C LYS A 171 4.74 -29.61 4.09
#